data_AF-A0AAJ6F3S3-F1
#
_entry.id   AF-A0AAJ6F3S3-F1
#
_cell.length_a   1.000
_cell.length_b   1.000
_cell.length_c   1.000
_cell.angle_alpha   90.00
_cell.angle_beta   90.00
_cell.angle_gamma   90.00
#
_symmetry.space_group_name_H-M   'P 1'
#
loop_
_entity.id
_entity.type
_entity.pdbx_description
1 polymer ?
#
loop_
_entity_poly.entity_id
_entity_poly.type
_entity_poly.pdbx_seq_one_letter_code
_entity_poly.pdbx_strand_id
1 'polypeptide(L)'
;MSLLLDLNEVRTLVRGPGHGGLTGLQIKDKLSTTAKVASALIKHGHLKSITVINPINRCPTVVVPAQEVERFDRKFVSLFAIARQRRRHFLVVKKELQAAGVEPVFDPRKIGATFYRRADLGGASQSLVQ
;
A
#
# COMPACT_ATOMS: atom_id res chain seq x y z
N MET A 1 5.53 -12.22 21.55
CA MET A 1 4.08 -11.98 21.42
C MET A 1 3.87 -10.96 20.31
N SER A 2 3.29 -11.35 19.18
CA SER A 2 3.02 -10.47 18.03
C SER A 2 1.52 -10.25 17.93
N LEU A 3 1.06 -9.07 18.36
CA LEU A 3 -0.33 -8.64 18.22
C LEU A 3 -0.69 -8.52 16.73
N LEU A 4 -1.68 -9.31 16.29
CA LEU A 4 -2.34 -9.11 15.01
C LEU A 4 -3.41 -8.04 15.19
N LEU A 5 -3.06 -6.81 14.86
CA LEU A 5 -4.01 -5.71 14.75
C LEU A 5 -4.72 -5.81 13.40
N ASP A 6 -6.00 -6.16 13.44
CA ASP A 6 -6.92 -6.02 12.31
C ASP A 6 -7.05 -4.53 11.93
N LEU A 7 -6.49 -4.18 10.77
CA LEU A 7 -6.37 -2.80 10.28
C LEU A 7 -7.70 -2.10 10.00
N ASN A 8 -8.82 -2.83 10.00
CA ASN A 8 -10.14 -2.22 9.88
C ASN A 8 -10.57 -1.50 11.16
N GLU A 9 -10.00 -1.87 12.32
CA GLU A 9 -10.38 -1.36 13.64
C GLU A 9 -9.53 -0.14 14.07
N VAL A 10 -8.31 0.02 13.53
CA VAL A 10 -7.43 1.18 13.78
C VAL A 10 -7.85 2.43 12.96
N ARG A 11 -8.99 2.37 12.27
CA ARG A 11 -9.51 3.46 11.41
C ARG A 11 -10.01 4.67 12.18
N THR A 12 -10.29 4.53 13.48
CA THR A 12 -10.99 5.57 14.25
C THR A 12 -10.07 6.36 15.20
N LEU A 13 -8.91 5.79 15.60
CA LEU A 13 -8.06 6.36 16.66
C LEU A 13 -6.87 7.20 16.17
N VAL A 14 -6.63 7.30 14.86
CA VAL A 14 -5.56 8.16 14.31
C VAL A 14 -6.18 9.29 13.47
N ARG A 15 -7.24 9.91 13.98
CA ARG A 15 -7.65 11.25 13.57
C ARG A 15 -6.90 12.26 14.43
N GLY A 16 -5.61 12.45 14.14
CA GLY A 16 -4.93 13.68 14.53
C GLY A 16 -5.51 14.86 13.73
N PRO A 17 -5.55 16.09 14.29
CA PRO A 17 -6.12 17.24 13.61
C PRO A 17 -5.48 17.43 12.23
N GLY A 18 -6.27 17.83 11.23
CA GLY A 18 -5.91 17.77 9.81
C GLY A 18 -4.93 18.85 9.35
N HIS A 19 -3.95 18.47 8.52
CA HIS A 19 -2.92 19.39 7.99
C HIS A 19 -2.53 19.14 6.51
N GLY A 20 -3.44 18.60 5.68
CA GLY A 20 -3.34 18.74 4.21
C GLY A 20 -2.79 17.54 3.40
N GLY A 21 -2.26 16.48 4.03
CA GLY A 21 -1.89 15.25 3.32
C GLY A 21 -0.97 14.34 4.14
N LEU A 22 -0.66 13.16 3.60
CA LEU A 22 0.24 12.17 4.18
C LEU A 22 1.65 12.33 3.61
N THR A 23 2.64 12.28 4.51
CA THR A 23 4.06 12.22 4.15
C THR A 23 4.48 10.79 3.79
N GLY A 24 5.62 10.64 3.11
CA GLY A 24 6.16 9.31 2.72
C GLY A 24 6.25 8.30 3.88
N LEU A 25 6.51 8.79 5.10
CA LEU A 25 6.56 7.94 6.29
C LEU A 25 5.18 7.39 6.66
N GLN A 26 4.14 8.23 6.65
CA GLN A 26 2.77 7.80 6.98
C GLN A 26 2.18 6.89 5.89
N ILE A 27 2.59 7.12 4.63
CA ILE A 27 2.19 6.28 3.50
C ILE A 27 2.76 4.87 3.64
N LYS A 28 4.01 4.73 4.13
CA LYS A 28 4.64 3.41 4.34
C LYS A 28 3.78 2.52 5.25
N ASP A 29 3.27 3.10 6.34
CA ASP A 29 2.55 2.36 7.37
C ASP A 29 1.14 2.02 6.86
N LYS A 30 0.50 2.97 6.18
CA LYS A 30 -0.82 2.79 5.58
C LYS A 30 -0.84 1.76 4.45
N LEU A 31 0.20 1.71 3.60
CA LEU A 31 0.30 0.76 2.49
C LEU A 31 1.05 -0.54 2.85
N SER A 32 1.52 -0.67 4.10
CA SER A 32 2.38 -1.77 4.54
C SER A 32 3.59 -1.97 3.61
N THR A 33 4.28 -0.88 3.29
CA THR A 33 5.48 -0.87 2.44
C THR A 33 6.64 -0.15 3.10
N THR A 34 7.77 -0.07 2.40
CA THR A 34 8.91 0.73 2.85
C THR A 34 8.77 2.19 2.41
N ALA A 35 9.49 3.10 3.08
CA ALA A 35 9.53 4.51 2.70
C ALA A 35 10.06 4.71 1.27
N LYS A 36 11.01 3.86 0.83
CA LYS A 36 11.53 3.86 -0.55
C LYS A 36 10.44 3.56 -1.57
N VAL A 37 9.57 2.59 -1.28
CA VAL A 37 8.43 2.23 -2.14
C VAL A 37 7.40 3.36 -2.16
N ALA A 38 7.08 3.95 -1.01
CA ALA A 38 6.18 5.09 -0.94
C ALA A 38 6.69 6.28 -1.78
N SER A 39 7.97 6.62 -1.66
CA SER A 39 8.61 7.65 -2.48
C SER A 39 8.62 7.29 -3.97
N ALA A 40 8.83 6.03 -4.33
CA ALA A 40 8.78 5.58 -5.72
C ALA A 40 7.36 5.69 -6.30
N LEU A 41 6.32 5.36 -5.54
CA LEU A 41 4.92 5.52 -5.95
C LEU A 41 4.56 6.99 -6.23
N ILE A 42 5.06 7.92 -5.41
CA ILE A 42 4.90 9.36 -5.63
C ILE A 42 5.69 9.80 -6.86
N LYS A 43 6.97 9.42 -6.94
CA LYS A 43 7.89 9.80 -8.03
C LYS A 43 7.41 9.33 -9.40
N HIS A 44 6.84 8.13 -9.47
CA HIS A 44 6.30 7.55 -10.71
C HIS A 44 4.84 7.94 -10.97
N GLY A 45 4.25 8.81 -10.14
CA GLY A 45 2.90 9.34 -10.36
C GLY A 45 1.77 8.34 -10.10
N HIS A 46 2.05 7.22 -9.44
CA HIS A 46 1.01 6.25 -9.05
C HIS A 46 0.18 6.71 -7.86
N LEU A 47 0.75 7.58 -7.03
CA LEU A 47 0.04 8.36 -6.02
C LEU A 47 0.04 9.83 -6.45
N LYS A 48 -1.14 10.39 -6.66
CA LYS A 48 -1.28 11.84 -6.91
C LYS A 48 -0.80 12.60 -5.67
N SER A 49 0.23 13.41 -5.84
CA SER A 49 0.73 14.29 -4.81
C SER A 49 0.39 15.74 -5.12
N ILE A 50 0.25 16.54 -4.08
CA ILE A 50 0.04 17.98 -4.16
C ILE A 50 1.16 18.67 -3.39
N THR A 51 1.56 19.84 -3.87
CA THR A 51 2.50 20.68 -3.14
C THR A 51 1.70 21.61 -2.24
N VAL A 52 1.91 21.50 -0.93
CA VAL A 52 1.30 22.39 0.08
C VAL A 52 2.40 23.19 0.76
N ILE A 53 2.08 24.42 1.16
CA ILE A 53 2.98 25.20 2.01
C ILE A 53 2.88 24.62 3.41
N ASN A 54 3.99 24.13 3.94
CA ASN A 54 4.01 23.59 5.30
C ASN A 54 3.75 24.72 6.30
N PRO A 55 2.75 24.61 7.19
CA PRO A 55 2.39 25.69 8.10
C PRO A 55 3.47 25.98 9.14
N ILE A 56 4.37 25.03 9.41
CA ILE A 56 5.43 25.15 10.43
C ILE A 56 6.62 25.97 9.91
N ASN A 57 7.15 25.63 8.73
CA ASN A 57 8.36 26.26 8.18
C ASN A 57 8.11 27.08 6.91
N ARG A 58 6.85 27.17 6.44
CA ARG A 58 6.42 27.83 5.20
C ARG A 58 7.12 27.33 3.93
N CYS A 59 7.79 26.17 3.98
CA CYS A 59 8.44 25.59 2.82
C CYS A 59 7.43 24.77 1.99
N PRO A 60 7.49 24.84 0.65
CA PRO A 60 6.73 23.93 -0.21
C PRO A 60 7.06 22.47 0.11
N THR A 61 6.06 21.68 0.46
CA THR A 61 6.19 20.28 0.83
C THR A 61 5.23 19.44 -0.02
N VAL A 62 5.76 18.36 -0.59
CA VAL A 62 4.96 17.41 -1.35
C VAL A 62 4.23 16.48 -0.37
N VAL A 63 2.91 16.47 -0.44
CA VAL A 63 2.05 15.61 0.37
C VAL A 63 1.10 14.83 -0.52
N VAL A 64 0.71 13.62 -0.09
CA VAL A 64 -0.30 12.82 -0.80
C VAL A 64 -1.62 12.95 -0.06
N PRO A 65 -2.71 13.40 -0.71
CA PRO A 65 -4.01 13.48 -0.04
C PRO A 65 -4.41 12.12 0.54
N ALA A 66 -4.93 12.10 1.78
CA ALA A 66 -5.31 10.86 2.44
C ALA A 66 -6.33 10.05 1.62
N GLN A 67 -7.23 10.75 0.94
CA GLN A 67 -8.23 10.17 0.03
C GLN A 67 -7.59 9.43 -1.15
N GLU A 68 -6.48 9.95 -1.71
CA GLU A 68 -5.77 9.29 -2.79
C GLU A 68 -5.10 8.01 -2.29
N VAL A 69 -4.51 8.05 -1.09
CA VAL A 69 -3.94 6.84 -0.46
C VAL A 69 -5.01 5.79 -0.21
N GLU A 70 -6.21 6.19 0.22
CA GLU A 70 -7.33 5.27 0.42
C GLU A 70 -7.86 4.70 -0.89
N ARG A 71 -7.99 5.52 -1.93
CA ARG A 71 -8.35 5.07 -3.28
C ARG A 71 -7.34 4.03 -3.78
N PHE A 72 -6.05 4.30 -3.56
CA PHE A 72 -4.98 3.39 -3.95
C PHE A 72 -5.05 2.07 -3.16
N ASP A 73 -5.17 2.12 -1.83
CA ASP A 73 -5.25 0.93 -0.98
C ASP A 73 -6.50 0.08 -1.24
N ARG A 74 -7.63 0.69 -1.60
CA ARG A 74 -8.85 -0.03 -2.01
C ARG A 74 -8.68 -0.77 -3.33
N LYS A 75 -7.83 -0.27 -4.23
CA LYS A 75 -7.65 -0.83 -5.58
C LYS A 75 -6.48 -1.80 -5.65
N PHE A 76 -5.41 -1.52 -4.92
CA PHE A 76 -4.15 -2.22 -5.00
C PHE A 76 -3.70 -2.71 -3.64
N VAL A 77 -2.97 -3.82 -3.62
CA VAL A 77 -2.39 -4.39 -2.41
C VAL A 77 -1.00 -4.94 -2.71
N SER A 78 -0.06 -4.76 -1.78
CA SER A 78 1.31 -5.23 -1.95
C SER A 78 1.41 -6.74 -1.71
N LEU A 79 2.36 -7.41 -2.36
CA LEU A 79 2.66 -8.82 -2.14
C LEU A 79 2.90 -9.13 -0.65
N PHE A 80 3.60 -8.24 0.05
CA PHE A 80 3.85 -8.38 1.48
C PHE A 80 2.56 -8.31 2.31
N ALA A 81 1.64 -7.41 1.98
CA ALA A 81 0.36 -7.33 2.67
C ALA A 81 -0.47 -8.60 2.44
N ILE A 82 -0.50 -9.14 1.21
CA ILE A 82 -1.17 -10.42 0.90
C ILE A 82 -0.51 -11.57 1.69
N ALA A 83 0.82 -11.64 1.68
CA ALA A 83 1.58 -12.67 2.38
C ALA A 83 1.33 -12.65 3.89
N ARG A 84 1.31 -11.45 4.48
CA ARG A 84 0.99 -11.23 5.89
C ARG A 84 -0.45 -11.62 6.21
N GLN A 85 -1.41 -11.25 5.36
CA GLN A 85 -2.82 -11.62 5.52
C GLN A 85 -3.01 -13.15 5.46
N ARG A 86 -2.31 -13.84 4.55
CA ARG A 86 -2.34 -15.30 4.42
C ARG A 86 -1.44 -16.02 5.44
N ARG A 87 -0.68 -15.28 6.26
CA ARG A 87 0.39 -15.79 7.14
C ARG A 87 1.35 -16.77 6.43
N ARG A 88 1.64 -16.52 5.15
CA ARG A 88 2.55 -17.34 4.33
C ARG A 88 3.78 -16.56 3.93
N HIS A 89 4.86 -17.28 3.60
CA HIS A 89 6.07 -16.65 3.09
C HIS A 89 5.80 -15.99 1.73
N PHE A 90 6.27 -14.75 1.53
CA PHE A 90 5.93 -13.94 0.35
C PHE A 90 6.34 -14.60 -0.99
N LEU A 91 7.43 -15.39 -1.01
CA LEU A 91 7.83 -16.14 -2.20
C LEU A 91 6.82 -17.23 -2.59
N VAL A 92 6.18 -17.87 -1.61
CA VAL A 92 5.16 -18.89 -1.85
C VAL A 92 3.92 -18.22 -2.44
N VAL A 93 3.46 -17.13 -1.83
CA VAL A 93 2.32 -16.35 -2.33
C VAL A 93 2.60 -15.79 -3.73
N LYS A 94 3.84 -15.35 -4.01
CA LYS A 94 4.22 -14.90 -5.35
C LYS A 94 4.08 -16.02 -6.39
N LYS A 95 4.54 -17.23 -6.07
CA LYS A 95 4.42 -18.39 -6.96
C LYS A 95 2.95 -18.77 -7.18
N GLU A 96 2.13 -18.76 -6.12
CA GLU A 96 0.68 -19.01 -6.22
C GLU A 96 0.00 -17.99 -7.14
N LEU A 97 0.28 -16.69 -6.97
CA LEU A 97 -0.30 -15.64 -7.79
C LEU A 97 0.15 -15.75 -9.25
N GLN A 98 1.43 -16.06 -9.48
CA GLN A 98 1.95 -16.28 -10.83
C GLN A 98 1.33 -17.54 -11.48
N ALA A 99 1.14 -18.61 -10.72
CA ALA A 99 0.46 -19.83 -11.20
C ALA A 99 -1.02 -19.57 -11.50
N ALA A 100 -1.66 -18.65 -10.77
CA ALA A 100 -3.01 -18.18 -11.04
C ALA A 100 -3.09 -17.15 -12.19
N GLY A 101 -1.97 -16.85 -12.88
CA GLY A 101 -1.93 -15.89 -13.98
C GLY A 101 -2.10 -14.43 -13.54
N VAL A 102 -1.95 -14.13 -12.25
CA VAL A 102 -2.11 -12.77 -11.72
C VAL A 102 -0.80 -12.01 -11.87
N GLU A 103 -0.78 -11.05 -12.78
CA GLU A 103 0.39 -10.20 -13.04
C GLU A 103 0.44 -8.97 -12.13
N PRO A 104 1.64 -8.50 -11.76
CA PRO A 104 1.79 -7.26 -11.01
C PRO A 104 1.43 -6.04 -11.85
N VAL A 105 0.74 -5.09 -11.24
CA VAL A 105 0.25 -3.87 -11.91
C VAL A 105 1.36 -2.88 -12.22
N PHE A 106 2.36 -2.82 -11.34
CA PHE A 106 3.48 -1.91 -11.47
C PHE A 106 4.76 -2.70 -11.70
N ASP A 107 5.69 -2.08 -12.41
CA ASP A 107 7.03 -2.63 -12.61
C ASP A 107 7.75 -2.73 -11.26
N PRO A 108 8.02 -3.94 -10.74
CA PRO A 108 8.68 -4.13 -9.45
C PRO A 108 10.09 -3.55 -9.41
N ARG A 109 10.75 -3.39 -10.58
CA ARG A 109 12.10 -2.81 -10.67
C ARG A 109 12.08 -1.29 -10.44
N LYS A 110 11.00 -0.62 -10.85
CA LYS A 110 10.81 0.83 -10.67
C LYS A 110 10.31 1.16 -9.26
N ILE A 111 9.37 0.38 -8.75
CA ILE A 111 8.72 0.64 -7.46
C ILE A 111 9.48 0.04 -6.28
N GLY A 112 10.26 -1.02 -6.52
CA GLY A 112 10.94 -1.77 -5.46
C GLY A 112 9.99 -2.67 -4.65
N ALA A 113 8.73 -2.79 -5.08
CA ALA A 113 7.74 -3.69 -4.51
C ALA A 113 6.75 -4.15 -5.58
N THR A 114 6.15 -5.30 -5.33
CA THR A 114 5.15 -5.92 -6.20
C THR A 114 3.75 -5.60 -5.67
N PHE A 115 2.90 -5.04 -6.52
CA PHE A 115 1.51 -4.72 -6.21
C PHE A 115 0.58 -5.43 -7.19
N TYR A 116 -0.56 -5.88 -6.67
CA TYR A 116 -1.61 -6.54 -7.42
C TYR A 116 -2.91 -5.76 -7.26
N ARG A 117 -3.83 -5.85 -8.23
CA ARG A 117 -5.20 -5.34 -8.03
C ARG A 117 -5.94 -6.27 -7.12
N ARG A 118 -6.69 -5.72 -6.17
CA ARG A 118 -7.55 -6.53 -5.30
C ARG A 118 -8.63 -7.27 -6.08
N ALA A 119 -9.10 -6.70 -7.19
CA ALA A 119 -10.05 -7.35 -8.10
C ALA A 119 -9.50 -8.68 -8.67
N ASP A 120 -8.23 -8.69 -9.05
CA ASP A 120 -7.59 -9.88 -9.65
C ASP A 120 -7.32 -10.98 -8.61
N LEU A 121 -7.28 -10.61 -7.32
CA LEU A 121 -7.12 -11.57 -6.21
C LEU A 121 -8.41 -12.31 -5.84
N GLY A 122 -9.58 -11.80 -6.23
CA GLY A 122 -10.88 -12.40 -5.91
C GLY A 122 -11.05 -13.82 -6.48
N GLY A 123 -10.43 -14.12 -7.62
CA GLY A 123 -10.44 -15.45 -8.22
C GLY A 123 -9.39 -16.41 -7.63
N ALA A 124 -8.30 -15.89 -7.04
CA ALA A 124 -7.18 -16.70 -6.53
C ALA A 124 -7.43 -17.31 -5.14
N SER A 125 -8.63 -17.12 -4.57
CA SER A 125 -8.98 -17.58 -3.22
C SER A 125 -9.80 -18.87 -3.20
N GLN A 126 -10.07 -19.50 -4.36
CA GLN A 126 -10.95 -20.70 -4.44
C GLN A 126 -10.26 -22.03 -4.77
N SER A 127 -8.96 -22.06 -5.04
CA SER A 127 -8.27 -23.31 -5.43
C SER A 127 -7.37 -23.86 -4.32
N LEU A 128 -7.95 -24.33 -3.22
CA LEU A 128 -7.30 -25.29 -2.30
C LEU A 128 -8.32 -25.91 -1.33
N VAL A 129 -9.17 -26.78 -1.89
CA VAL A 129 -9.74 -27.93 -1.16
C VAL A 129 -9.46 -29.16 -2.03
N GLN A 130 -8.38 -29.88 -1.70
CA GLN A 130 -8.25 -31.32 -1.88
C GLN A 130 -7.47 -31.85 -0.69
#